data_AF-A0A349VXU7-F1
#
_entry.id   AF-A0A349VXU7-F1
#
_cell.length_a   1.000
_cell.length_b   1.000
_cell.length_c   1.000
_cell.angle_alpha   90.00
_cell.angle_beta   90.00
_cell.angle_gamma   90.00
#
_symmetry.space_group_name_H-M   'P 1'
#
loop_
_entity.id
_entity.type
_entity.pdbx_description
1 polymer ?
#
loop_
_entity_poly.entity_id
_entity_poly.type
_entity_poly.pdbx_seq_one_letter_code
_entity_poly.pdbx_strand_id
1 'polypeptide(L)'
;MKFSFQSCIILFVASVIGFTSCKKLDDEPVRTGATLISRLYVSFSDYDQNNSALKNMMIIDPADTTNLDNIYQYLSPAKGGGPILFDAAARAIFQASVTAQDTFLQVIPFANEIYGIPGNAGAIGYRGFTNVRGLAYYTYAQQNGTSGSVTTPFLLAVTNRGVGNSMLYAISTPSGKVGSKGGAPIIDKQINLGNLVPSSLTLLNSNTSDSNEKLVLIGFNNEGTENRSGFAVYSQLKQELIDRPRDTIVASTRFTPVMKVYINGKTGLGSVSYAPKKGLLAVTSGSEVLFFKDPKTLFSGGTDKTVAPDYVIGGANTGLVKPWGIAIDDRTEQGKFFYVSDLTNRTISRFPLLGEGNIKPDIAAKTYGSLTPNYIFLDAREANIF
;
A
#
# COMPACT_ATOMS: atom_id res chain seq x y z
N MET A 1 -36.66 58.12 8.13
CA MET A 1 -36.74 57.41 9.42
C MET A 1 -35.36 57.46 10.07
N LYS A 2 -35.24 58.09 11.25
CA LYS A 2 -33.98 58.24 11.98
C LYS A 2 -33.69 56.95 12.74
N PHE A 3 -32.63 56.23 12.39
CA PHE A 3 -32.13 55.13 13.22
C PHE A 3 -31.43 55.72 14.45
N SER A 4 -31.98 55.43 15.62
CA SER A 4 -31.45 55.90 16.91
C SER A 4 -30.18 55.12 17.27
N PHE A 5 -29.17 55.86 17.75
CA PHE A 5 -27.85 55.38 18.18
C PHE A 5 -27.92 54.30 19.29
N GLN A 6 -29.06 54.18 19.99
CA GLN A 6 -29.28 53.14 21.00
C GLN A 6 -29.55 51.74 20.43
N SER A 7 -30.03 51.62 19.18
CA SER A 7 -30.28 50.31 18.56
C SER A 7 -29.00 49.60 18.11
N CYS A 8 -27.89 50.33 17.93
CA CYS A 8 -26.59 49.73 17.59
C CYS A 8 -25.86 49.15 18.81
N ILE A 9 -26.15 49.62 20.03
CA ILE A 9 -25.46 49.17 21.24
C ILE A 9 -25.98 47.79 21.70
N ILE A 10 -27.28 47.52 21.54
CA ILE A 10 -27.86 46.22 21.94
C ILE A 10 -27.44 45.09 21.00
N LEU A 11 -27.26 45.37 19.70
CA LEU A 11 -26.73 44.40 18.73
C LEU A 11 -25.24 44.10 18.93
N PHE A 12 -24.47 45.06 19.47
CA PHE A 12 -23.06 44.85 19.80
C PHE A 12 -22.87 44.07 21.13
N VAL A 13 -23.74 44.28 22.13
CA VAL A 13 -23.66 43.54 23.40
C VAL A 13 -24.14 42.08 23.25
N ALA A 14 -25.13 41.81 22.38
CA ALA A 14 -25.57 40.44 22.10
C ALA A 14 -24.58 39.63 21.24
N SER A 15 -23.71 40.28 20.46
CA SER A 15 -22.67 39.62 19.66
C SER A 15 -21.33 39.44 20.39
N VAL A 16 -21.13 40.10 21.54
CA VAL A 16 -19.93 39.95 22.38
C VAL A 16 -20.07 38.84 23.45
N ILE A 17 -21.29 38.35 23.73
CA ILE A 17 -21.52 37.23 24.67
C ILE A 17 -21.60 35.87 23.94
N GLY A 18 -21.51 35.85 22.61
CA GLY A 18 -21.56 34.65 21.77
C GLY A 18 -20.22 33.95 21.49
N PHE A 19 -19.10 34.41 22.07
CA PHE A 19 -17.81 33.73 22.00
C PHE A 19 -17.46 33.09 23.35
N THR A 20 -18.37 32.26 23.88
CA THR A 20 -17.93 31.19 24.77
C THR A 20 -17.29 30.12 23.90
N SER A 21 -16.01 30.34 23.62
CA SER A 21 -15.08 29.26 23.35
C SER A 21 -15.42 28.13 24.31
N CYS A 22 -15.70 26.93 23.79
CA CYS A 22 -15.45 25.71 24.54
C CYS A 22 -13.97 25.75 24.91
N LYS A 23 -13.66 26.40 26.04
CA LYS A 23 -12.39 26.19 26.71
C LYS A 23 -12.37 24.70 27.00
N LYS A 24 -11.45 24.03 26.32
CA LYS A 24 -11.01 22.68 26.65
C LYS A 24 -10.82 22.64 28.17
N LEU A 25 -11.41 21.64 28.82
CA LEU A 25 -11.19 21.41 30.24
C LEU A 25 -9.68 21.30 30.47
N ASP A 26 -9.17 22.13 31.38
CA ASP A 26 -7.74 22.28 31.74
C ASP A 26 -7.16 21.00 32.40
N ASP A 27 -8.02 20.01 32.67
CA ASP A 27 -7.67 18.72 33.28
C ASP A 27 -7.48 17.57 32.25
N GLU A 28 -7.57 17.83 30.95
CA GLU A 28 -7.11 16.85 29.97
C GLU A 28 -5.60 16.98 29.79
N PRO A 29 -4.79 15.93 30.08
CA PRO A 29 -3.38 15.99 29.76
C PRO A 29 -3.25 16.28 28.26
N VAL A 30 -2.56 17.38 27.94
CA VAL A 30 -2.14 17.66 26.57
C VAL A 30 -1.31 16.45 26.14
N ARG A 31 -1.88 15.58 25.30
CA ARG A 31 -1.10 14.52 24.65
C ARG A 31 -0.27 15.15 23.54
N THR A 32 0.74 15.93 23.93
CA THR A 32 1.92 16.35 23.15
C THR A 32 2.92 15.18 23.07
N GLY A 33 2.42 13.98 22.79
CA GLY A 33 3.25 12.80 22.60
C GLY A 33 3.33 12.52 21.12
N ALA A 34 4.53 12.63 20.56
CA ALA A 34 4.85 12.07 19.26
C ALA A 34 4.40 10.59 19.20
N THR A 35 3.30 10.28 18.50
CA THR A 35 2.82 8.89 18.44
C THR A 35 3.64 8.13 17.40
N LEU A 36 4.62 7.36 17.89
CA LEU A 36 5.28 6.34 17.10
C LEU A 36 4.25 5.27 16.70
N ILE A 37 4.14 4.97 15.41
CA ILE A 37 3.21 3.96 14.91
C ILE A 37 4.01 2.90 14.17
N SER A 38 3.74 1.64 14.48
CA SER A 38 4.27 0.46 13.80
C SER A 38 3.14 -0.55 13.70
N ARG A 39 2.28 -0.39 12.70
CA ARG A 39 1.07 -1.19 12.56
C ARG A 39 1.16 -2.08 11.34
N LEU A 40 1.22 -3.40 11.57
CA LEU A 40 1.32 -4.39 10.49
C LEU A 40 -0.08 -4.89 10.14
N TYR A 41 -0.53 -4.57 8.92
CA TYR A 41 -1.73 -5.12 8.32
C TYR A 41 -1.41 -6.45 7.64
N VAL A 42 -2.19 -7.47 7.96
CA VAL A 42 -2.04 -8.82 7.40
C VAL A 42 -3.33 -9.21 6.71
N SER A 43 -3.21 -9.58 5.44
CA SER A 43 -4.29 -10.12 4.63
C SER A 43 -4.16 -11.63 4.53
N PHE A 44 -5.19 -12.39 4.93
CA PHE A 44 -5.16 -13.85 4.87
C PHE A 44 -5.94 -14.35 3.66
N SER A 45 -5.37 -15.32 2.93
CA SER A 45 -6.01 -15.83 1.71
C SER A 45 -7.29 -16.62 1.97
N ASP A 46 -7.49 -17.09 3.20
CA ASP A 46 -8.63 -17.91 3.58
C ASP A 46 -9.94 -17.14 3.46
N TYR A 47 -10.96 -17.84 2.99
CA TYR A 47 -12.30 -17.31 2.85
C TYR A 47 -13.32 -18.43 2.87
N ASP A 48 -14.40 -18.19 3.60
CA ASP A 48 -15.58 -19.02 3.59
C ASP A 48 -16.80 -18.10 3.74
N GLN A 49 -17.66 -18.12 2.72
CA GLN A 49 -18.85 -17.27 2.65
C GLN A 49 -19.82 -17.53 3.81
N ASN A 50 -19.80 -18.74 4.38
CA ASN A 50 -20.74 -19.16 5.40
C ASN A 50 -20.14 -19.07 6.82
N ASN A 51 -18.88 -18.64 6.95
CA ASN A 51 -18.18 -18.61 8.22
C ASN A 51 -17.77 -17.18 8.60
N SER A 52 -18.63 -16.51 9.36
CA SER A 52 -18.37 -15.16 9.88
C SER A 52 -17.30 -15.12 10.98
N ALA A 53 -16.90 -16.27 11.53
CA ALA A 53 -15.81 -16.37 12.49
C ALA A 53 -14.43 -16.31 11.82
N LEU A 54 -14.34 -16.61 10.52
CA LEU A 54 -13.09 -16.50 9.76
C LEU A 54 -12.75 -15.02 9.53
N LYS A 55 -11.71 -14.51 10.20
CA LYS A 55 -11.24 -13.13 10.04
C LYS A 55 -10.08 -13.08 9.04
N ASN A 56 -10.37 -12.66 7.82
CA ASN A 56 -9.42 -12.62 6.70
C ASN A 56 -8.53 -11.35 6.67
N MET A 57 -8.62 -10.49 7.68
CA MET A 57 -7.71 -9.37 7.91
C MET A 57 -7.36 -9.26 9.39
N MET A 58 -6.10 -8.98 9.68
CA MET A 58 -5.62 -8.71 11.04
C MET A 58 -4.71 -7.50 11.04
N ILE A 59 -4.69 -6.82 12.18
CA ILE A 59 -3.80 -5.71 12.47
C ILE A 59 -2.99 -6.09 13.69
N ILE A 60 -1.66 -6.01 13.60
CA ILE A 60 -0.76 -6.16 14.74
C ILE A 60 -0.22 -4.77 15.08
N ASP A 61 -0.50 -4.29 16.29
CA ASP A 61 -0.17 -2.92 16.70
C ASP A 61 0.18 -2.85 18.21
N PRO A 62 1.40 -2.51 18.62
CA PRO A 62 2.57 -2.29 17.76
C PRO A 62 3.13 -3.62 17.24
N ALA A 63 3.72 -3.59 16.04
CA ALA A 63 4.40 -4.74 15.43
C ALA A 63 5.89 -4.82 15.80
N ASP A 64 6.47 -3.74 16.32
CA ASP A 64 7.87 -3.61 16.73
C ASP A 64 8.11 -3.93 18.21
N THR A 65 7.15 -4.58 18.89
CA THR A 65 7.27 -5.00 20.30
C THR A 65 8.05 -6.31 20.46
N THR A 66 8.08 -6.92 21.64
CA THR A 66 8.72 -8.23 21.86
C THR A 66 7.93 -9.42 21.31
N ASN A 67 6.67 -9.24 20.88
CA ASN A 67 5.85 -10.28 20.25
C ASN A 67 4.89 -9.68 19.20
N LEU A 68 4.15 -10.55 18.50
CA LEU A 68 3.10 -10.18 17.53
C LEU A 68 1.70 -10.58 18.01
N ASP A 69 1.48 -10.54 19.33
CA ASP A 69 0.24 -11.02 19.95
C ASP A 69 -0.82 -9.92 20.11
N ASN A 70 -0.42 -8.65 20.07
CA ASN A 70 -1.38 -7.54 20.16
C ASN A 70 -2.11 -7.36 18.84
N ILE A 71 -3.22 -8.08 18.69
CA ILE A 71 -3.94 -8.21 17.43
C ILE A 71 -5.35 -7.64 17.49
N TYR A 72 -5.75 -7.03 16.39
CA TYR A 72 -7.15 -6.72 16.09
C TYR A 72 -7.57 -7.51 14.86
N GLN A 73 -8.64 -8.28 14.97
CA GLN A 73 -9.15 -9.10 13.86
C GLN A 73 -10.35 -8.44 13.18
N TYR A 74 -10.42 -8.55 11.86
CA TYR A 74 -11.49 -7.96 11.07
C TYR A 74 -11.97 -8.92 9.99
N LEU A 75 -13.30 -8.97 9.82
CA LEU A 75 -13.93 -9.70 8.71
C LEU A 75 -14.10 -8.72 7.56
N SER A 76 -13.15 -8.74 6.63
CA SER A 76 -13.24 -7.99 5.38
C SER A 76 -14.19 -8.68 4.40
N PRO A 77 -15.01 -7.92 3.65
CA PRO A 77 -15.87 -8.50 2.61
C PRO A 77 -15.11 -9.10 1.41
N ALA A 78 -13.79 -8.92 1.33
CA ALA A 78 -12.96 -9.53 0.28
C ALA A 78 -13.09 -11.07 0.32
N LYS A 79 -13.27 -11.71 -0.84
CA LYS A 79 -13.42 -13.17 -0.94
C LYS A 79 -12.07 -13.89 -0.93
N GLY A 80 -11.33 -13.72 0.16
CA GLY A 80 -9.96 -14.21 0.35
C GLY A 80 -9.00 -13.06 0.16
N GLY A 81 -8.16 -12.82 1.16
CA GLY A 81 -7.28 -11.66 1.24
C GLY A 81 -6.14 -11.71 0.23
N GLY A 82 -6.03 -10.66 -0.57
CA GLY A 82 -4.94 -10.41 -1.50
C GLY A 82 -4.17 -9.14 -1.15
N PRO A 83 -3.67 -8.40 -2.15
CA PRO A 83 -2.91 -7.18 -1.92
C PRO A 83 -3.62 -6.25 -0.92
N ILE A 84 -2.86 -5.79 0.07
CA ILE A 84 -3.31 -4.89 1.12
C ILE A 84 -2.39 -3.68 1.17
N LEU A 85 -2.99 -2.52 1.42
CA LEU A 85 -2.30 -1.23 1.46
C LEU A 85 -2.99 -0.33 2.48
N PHE A 86 -2.23 0.44 3.23
CA PHE A 86 -2.76 1.58 3.97
C PHE A 86 -2.14 2.86 3.42
N ASP A 87 -2.94 3.91 3.35
CA ASP A 87 -2.46 5.26 3.06
C ASP A 87 -2.99 6.26 4.09
N ALA A 88 -2.07 7.07 4.64
CA ALA A 88 -2.38 8.02 5.69
C ALA A 88 -3.21 9.22 5.20
N ALA A 89 -3.07 9.64 3.94
CA ALA A 89 -3.88 10.70 3.35
C ALA A 89 -5.30 10.20 3.04
N ALA A 90 -5.42 8.95 2.59
CA ALA A 90 -6.70 8.29 2.40
C ALA A 90 -7.43 7.97 3.70
N ARG A 91 -6.69 7.83 4.81
CA ARG A 91 -7.21 7.40 6.13
C ARG A 91 -7.98 6.08 6.02
N ALA A 92 -7.49 5.17 5.18
CA ALA A 92 -8.17 3.93 4.85
C ALA A 92 -7.19 2.79 4.50
N ILE A 93 -7.64 1.56 4.75
CA ILE A 93 -7.02 0.34 4.25
C ILE A 93 -7.70 -0.04 2.95
N PHE A 94 -6.92 -0.31 1.92
CA PHE A 94 -7.36 -0.90 0.68
C PHE A 94 -6.99 -2.36 0.66
N GLN A 95 -7.95 -3.22 0.36
CA GLN A 95 -7.73 -4.66 0.27
C GLN A 95 -8.40 -5.19 -1.00
N ALA A 96 -7.61 -5.87 -1.82
CA ALA A 96 -8.12 -6.63 -2.94
C ALA A 96 -8.25 -8.12 -2.57
N SER A 97 -8.93 -8.88 -3.42
CA SER A 97 -8.94 -10.33 -3.31
C SER A 97 -7.96 -10.98 -4.26
N VAL A 98 -7.41 -12.12 -3.85
CA VAL A 98 -6.66 -13.02 -4.74
C VAL A 98 -7.56 -13.88 -5.61
N THR A 99 -8.83 -14.01 -5.24
CA THR A 99 -9.79 -14.88 -5.91
C THR A 99 -10.29 -14.23 -7.18
N ALA A 100 -10.20 -14.92 -8.31
CA ALA A 100 -10.57 -14.36 -9.62
C ALA A 100 -12.07 -14.02 -9.74
N GLN A 101 -12.92 -14.62 -8.91
CA GLN A 101 -14.37 -14.39 -8.87
C GLN A 101 -14.75 -13.12 -8.09
N ASP A 102 -13.83 -12.59 -7.28
CA ASP A 102 -14.05 -11.31 -6.60
C ASP A 102 -13.56 -10.17 -7.49
N THR A 103 -14.42 -9.18 -7.66
CA THR A 103 -14.24 -8.04 -8.57
C THR A 103 -14.34 -6.71 -7.81
N PHE A 104 -14.18 -6.77 -6.49
CA PHE A 104 -14.27 -5.62 -5.61
C PHE A 104 -12.91 -5.32 -4.97
N LEU A 105 -12.57 -4.03 -4.97
CA LEU A 105 -11.56 -3.48 -4.06
C LEU A 105 -12.29 -2.99 -2.82
N GLN A 106 -11.93 -3.52 -1.66
CA GLN A 106 -12.46 -3.09 -0.37
C GLN A 106 -11.75 -1.82 0.08
N VAL A 107 -12.52 -0.85 0.54
CA VAL A 107 -12.05 0.40 1.14
C VAL A 107 -12.54 0.41 2.57
N ILE A 108 -11.62 0.23 3.51
CA ILE A 108 -11.92 0.06 4.92
C ILE A 108 -11.42 1.31 5.66
N PRO A 109 -12.30 2.30 5.92
CA PRO A 109 -11.93 3.48 6.69
C PRO A 109 -11.68 3.09 8.15
N PHE A 110 -11.08 3.97 8.93
CA PHE A 110 -10.96 3.79 10.38
C PHE A 110 -12.18 4.38 11.10
N ALA A 111 -12.79 3.59 11.98
CA ALA A 111 -13.77 4.11 12.94
C ALA A 111 -13.08 4.95 14.03
N ASN A 112 -11.85 4.58 14.40
CA ASN A 112 -10.99 5.36 15.25
C ASN A 112 -9.53 5.23 14.78
N GLU A 113 -8.97 6.35 14.32
CA GLU A 113 -7.64 6.36 13.71
C GLU A 113 -6.51 6.27 14.71
N ILE A 114 -6.72 6.84 15.89
CA ILE A 114 -5.75 6.85 16.98
C ILE A 114 -5.43 5.40 17.36
N TYR A 115 -6.46 4.56 17.45
CA TYR A 115 -6.33 3.14 17.77
C TYR A 115 -6.27 2.22 16.55
N GLY A 116 -6.32 2.77 15.33
CA GLY A 116 -6.29 1.97 14.11
C GLY A 116 -7.45 0.99 13.97
N ILE A 117 -8.60 1.28 14.58
CA ILE A 117 -9.77 0.38 14.58
C ILE A 117 -10.48 0.51 13.21
N PRO A 118 -10.55 -0.55 12.41
CA PRO A 118 -11.28 -0.56 11.15
C PRO A 118 -12.77 -0.33 11.36
N GLY A 119 -13.36 0.49 10.49
CA GLY A 119 -14.79 0.76 10.43
C GLY A 119 -15.52 -0.12 9.42
N ASN A 120 -16.68 0.35 8.96
CA ASN A 120 -17.49 -0.35 7.97
C ASN A 120 -16.86 -0.23 6.58
N ALA A 121 -16.55 -1.36 5.96
CA ALA A 121 -15.99 -1.42 4.62
C ALA A 121 -16.98 -0.89 3.57
N GLY A 122 -16.48 -0.06 2.67
CA GLY A 122 -17.09 0.21 1.37
C GLY A 122 -16.42 -0.59 0.26
N ALA A 123 -17.02 -0.63 -0.92
CA ALA A 123 -16.46 -1.35 -2.06
C ALA A 123 -16.43 -0.51 -3.35
N ILE A 124 -15.37 -0.73 -4.14
CA ILE A 124 -15.23 -0.25 -5.52
C ILE A 124 -15.31 -1.48 -6.43
N GLY A 125 -16.44 -1.64 -7.12
CA GLY A 125 -16.70 -2.81 -7.96
C GLY A 125 -16.39 -2.54 -9.43
N TYR A 126 -15.59 -3.42 -10.03
CA TYR A 126 -15.38 -3.43 -11.48
C TYR A 126 -14.98 -4.82 -11.97
N ARG A 127 -15.61 -5.28 -13.06
CA ARG A 127 -15.36 -6.62 -13.63
C ARG A 127 -13.90 -6.90 -13.98
N GLY A 128 -13.10 -5.86 -14.19
CA GLY A 128 -11.68 -5.98 -14.49
C GLY A 128 -10.78 -6.19 -13.26
N PHE A 129 -11.27 -5.99 -12.04
CA PHE A 129 -10.54 -6.21 -10.77
C PHE A 129 -10.46 -7.69 -10.38
N THR A 130 -10.28 -8.58 -11.35
CA THR A 130 -10.05 -10.00 -11.09
C THR A 130 -8.56 -10.24 -10.85
N ASN A 131 -8.23 -11.08 -9.88
CA ASN A 131 -6.87 -11.57 -9.67
C ASN A 131 -5.83 -10.43 -9.51
N VAL A 132 -6.14 -9.47 -8.62
CA VAL A 132 -5.27 -8.33 -8.33
C VAL A 132 -3.94 -8.82 -7.73
N ARG A 133 -2.84 -8.22 -8.14
CA ARG A 133 -1.47 -8.59 -7.73
C ARG A 133 -0.71 -7.49 -7.01
N GLY A 134 -1.22 -6.27 -7.03
CA GLY A 134 -0.64 -5.18 -6.27
C GLY A 134 -1.56 -3.97 -6.24
N LEU A 135 -1.41 -3.19 -5.17
CA LEU A 135 -2.09 -1.92 -4.96
C LEU A 135 -1.04 -0.86 -4.68
N ALA A 136 -1.28 0.36 -5.13
CA ALA A 136 -0.48 1.52 -4.74
C ALA A 136 -1.37 2.76 -4.64
N TYR A 137 -1.01 3.70 -3.78
CA TYR A 137 -1.72 4.96 -3.62
C TYR A 137 -0.85 6.09 -4.17
N TYR A 138 -1.35 6.78 -5.18
CA TYR A 138 -0.69 7.91 -5.83
C TYR A 138 -1.44 9.19 -5.50
N THR A 139 -0.71 10.24 -5.13
CA THR A 139 -1.27 11.57 -4.93
C THR A 139 -0.56 12.56 -5.85
N TYR A 140 -1.35 13.41 -6.48
CA TYR A 140 -0.87 14.53 -7.28
C TYR A 140 -1.20 15.84 -6.55
N ALA A 141 -0.18 16.56 -6.12
CA ALA A 141 -0.32 17.88 -5.51
C ALA A 141 -0.15 18.97 -6.58
N GLN A 142 -1.23 19.68 -6.87
CA GLN A 142 -1.26 20.84 -7.73
C GLN A 142 -1.24 22.13 -6.90
N GLN A 143 -0.22 22.96 -7.12
CA GLN A 143 -0.20 24.32 -6.57
C GLN A 143 -1.16 25.20 -7.35
N ASN A 144 -2.08 25.85 -6.65
CA ASN A 144 -3.01 26.85 -7.18
C ASN A 144 -2.64 28.22 -6.62
N GLY A 145 -1.76 28.94 -7.35
CA GLY A 145 -1.28 30.25 -6.93
C GLY A 145 -0.47 30.19 -5.63
N THR A 146 -0.50 31.28 -4.84
CA THR A 146 0.39 31.46 -3.68
C THR A 146 -0.14 30.83 -2.38
N SER A 147 -1.41 30.39 -2.32
CA SER A 147 -2.08 30.11 -1.03
C SER A 147 -2.84 28.78 -0.93
N GLY A 148 -2.76 27.88 -1.90
CA GLY A 148 -3.46 26.60 -1.81
C GLY A 148 -2.91 25.53 -2.73
N SER A 149 -2.80 24.30 -2.20
CA SER A 149 -2.50 23.10 -2.98
C SER A 149 -3.73 22.19 -3.00
N VAL A 150 -4.18 21.79 -4.19
CA VAL A 150 -5.20 20.76 -4.34
C VAL A 150 -4.49 19.42 -4.50
N THR A 151 -4.91 18.41 -3.77
CA THR A 151 -4.36 17.05 -3.90
C THR A 151 -5.38 16.13 -4.55
N THR A 152 -5.01 15.53 -5.68
CA THR A 152 -5.83 14.56 -6.40
C THR A 152 -5.32 13.14 -6.11
N PRO A 153 -6.12 12.29 -5.44
CA PRO A 153 -5.73 10.93 -5.12
C PRO A 153 -6.13 9.93 -6.21
N PHE A 154 -5.29 8.92 -6.40
CA PHE A 154 -5.54 7.76 -7.25
C PHE A 154 -5.16 6.48 -6.51
N LEU A 155 -6.11 5.54 -6.42
CA LEU A 155 -5.78 4.16 -6.11
C LEU A 155 -5.38 3.46 -7.42
N LEU A 156 -4.21 2.84 -7.42
CA LEU A 156 -3.73 2.03 -8.52
C LEU A 156 -3.90 0.56 -8.18
N ALA A 157 -4.37 -0.22 -9.15
CA ALA A 157 -4.51 -1.67 -9.01
C ALA A 157 -3.99 -2.38 -10.26
N VAL A 158 -3.05 -3.31 -10.08
CA VAL A 158 -2.58 -4.16 -11.17
C VAL A 158 -3.26 -5.51 -11.13
N THR A 159 -3.76 -5.98 -12.26
CA THR A 159 -4.37 -7.31 -12.38
C THR A 159 -3.59 -8.20 -13.30
N ASN A 160 -3.50 -9.46 -12.91
CA ASN A 160 -2.92 -10.50 -13.73
C ASN A 160 -4.04 -11.32 -14.37
N ARG A 161 -4.23 -11.14 -15.68
CA ARG A 161 -5.24 -11.86 -16.47
C ARG A 161 -4.59 -12.74 -17.54
N GLY A 162 -3.30 -13.04 -17.37
CA GLY A 162 -2.48 -13.69 -18.38
C GLY A 162 -1.87 -12.72 -19.40
N VAL A 163 -1.10 -13.29 -20.33
CA VAL A 163 -0.39 -12.58 -21.39
C VAL A 163 -1.39 -11.82 -22.28
N GLY A 164 -1.12 -10.55 -22.57
CA GLY A 164 -1.93 -9.71 -23.45
C GLY A 164 -3.17 -9.10 -22.81
N ASN A 165 -3.54 -9.52 -21.59
CA ASN A 165 -4.82 -9.20 -20.96
C ASN A 165 -4.70 -8.47 -19.62
N SER A 166 -3.49 -8.38 -19.08
CA SER A 166 -3.21 -7.75 -17.80
C SER A 166 -3.32 -6.23 -17.88
N MET A 167 -3.84 -5.62 -16.82
CA MET A 167 -4.22 -4.20 -16.80
C MET A 167 -3.68 -3.51 -15.55
N LEU A 168 -3.32 -2.24 -15.68
CA LEU A 168 -3.15 -1.29 -14.59
C LEU A 168 -4.35 -0.35 -14.59
N TYR A 169 -5.09 -0.31 -13.49
CA TYR A 169 -6.22 0.59 -13.30
C TYR A 169 -5.82 1.77 -12.44
N ALA A 170 -6.27 2.97 -12.81
CA ALA A 170 -6.22 4.15 -11.96
C ALA A 170 -7.64 4.58 -11.60
N ILE A 171 -7.92 4.65 -10.30
CA ILE A 171 -9.21 5.02 -9.73
C ILE A 171 -9.06 6.33 -8.97
N SER A 172 -9.58 7.43 -9.49
CA SER A 172 -9.62 8.71 -8.77
C SER A 172 -10.70 8.70 -7.70
N THR A 173 -10.49 9.51 -6.66
CA THR A 173 -11.41 9.62 -5.53
C THR A 173 -11.86 8.25 -5.02
N PRO A 174 -10.94 7.39 -4.54
CA PRO A 174 -11.23 6.00 -4.21
C PRO A 174 -12.04 5.88 -2.90
N SER A 175 -13.22 6.47 -2.86
CA SER A 175 -14.21 6.33 -1.80
C SER A 175 -15.11 5.14 -2.13
N GLY A 176 -15.07 4.07 -1.33
CA GLY A 176 -16.03 2.98 -1.45
C GLY A 176 -17.43 3.44 -1.04
N LYS A 177 -18.49 2.94 -1.71
CA LYS A 177 -19.85 3.07 -1.16
C LYS A 177 -20.15 1.89 -0.25
N VAL A 178 -20.89 2.15 0.82
CA VAL A 178 -21.42 1.12 1.71
C VAL A 178 -22.64 0.46 1.04
N GLY A 179 -22.71 -0.86 1.05
CA GLY A 179 -23.84 -1.64 0.51
C GLY A 179 -23.54 -2.44 -0.76
N SER A 180 -24.49 -3.31 -1.14
CA SER A 180 -24.31 -4.42 -2.11
C SER A 180 -24.12 -4.02 -3.57
N LYS A 181 -24.24 -2.74 -3.93
CA LYS A 181 -24.15 -2.28 -5.34
C LYS A 181 -22.83 -1.60 -5.70
N GLY A 182 -21.93 -1.35 -4.74
CA GLY A 182 -20.69 -0.59 -4.98
C GLY A 182 -20.95 0.85 -5.47
N GLY A 183 -19.96 1.74 -5.36
CA GLY A 183 -20.04 3.03 -6.04
C GLY A 183 -19.95 2.87 -7.55
N ALA A 184 -20.56 3.77 -8.33
CA ALA A 184 -20.18 3.90 -9.73
C ALA A 184 -18.68 4.25 -9.75
N PRO A 185 -17.82 3.38 -10.30
CA PRO A 185 -16.39 3.57 -10.17
C PRO A 185 -15.98 4.73 -11.09
N ILE A 186 -15.21 5.69 -10.58
CA ILE A 186 -14.47 6.62 -11.43
C ILE A 186 -13.16 5.93 -11.79
N ILE A 187 -13.24 4.95 -12.69
CA ILE A 187 -12.03 4.42 -13.34
C ILE A 187 -11.61 5.45 -14.37
N ASP A 188 -10.54 6.18 -14.06
CA ASP A 188 -9.99 7.19 -14.95
C ASP A 188 -9.28 6.55 -16.12
N LYS A 189 -8.50 5.49 -15.84
CA LYS A 189 -7.62 4.83 -16.80
C LYS A 189 -7.62 3.32 -16.60
N GLN A 190 -7.67 2.60 -17.72
CA GLN A 190 -7.43 1.17 -17.86
C GLN A 190 -6.25 1.01 -18.83
N ILE A 191 -5.06 0.77 -18.29
CA ILE A 191 -3.82 0.74 -19.05
C ILE A 191 -3.46 -0.70 -19.36
N ASN A 192 -3.42 -1.06 -20.63
CA ASN A 192 -3.03 -2.40 -21.08
C ASN A 192 -1.52 -2.58 -20.90
N LEU A 193 -1.11 -3.65 -20.21
CA LEU A 193 0.29 -3.95 -19.92
C LEU A 193 0.96 -4.82 -21.00
N GLY A 194 0.28 -5.08 -22.11
CA GLY A 194 0.75 -5.92 -23.20
C GLY A 194 1.00 -7.35 -22.72
N ASN A 195 2.17 -7.89 -23.05
CA ASN A 195 2.52 -9.29 -22.74
C ASN A 195 2.99 -9.50 -21.30
N LEU A 196 3.01 -8.45 -20.47
CA LEU A 196 3.43 -8.55 -19.08
C LEU A 196 2.45 -9.41 -18.27
N VAL A 197 3.00 -10.28 -17.41
CA VAL A 197 2.24 -11.08 -16.44
C VAL A 197 2.61 -10.59 -15.03
N PRO A 198 1.83 -9.65 -14.46
CA PRO A 198 2.19 -8.98 -13.21
C PRO A 198 2.21 -9.92 -12.00
N SER A 199 3.11 -9.65 -11.06
CA SER A 199 3.17 -10.27 -9.74
C SER A 199 3.08 -9.27 -8.60
N SER A 200 3.41 -8.00 -8.82
CA SER A 200 3.38 -6.94 -7.82
C SER A 200 3.23 -5.56 -8.46
N LEU A 201 2.93 -4.55 -7.64
CA LEU A 201 2.92 -3.13 -8.00
C LEU A 201 3.58 -2.33 -6.87
N THR A 202 4.47 -1.42 -7.21
CA THR A 202 5.08 -0.49 -6.25
C THR A 202 5.37 0.84 -6.93
N LEU A 203 5.17 1.94 -6.22
CA LEU A 203 5.54 3.27 -6.69
C LEU A 203 6.88 3.67 -6.08
N LEU A 204 7.83 4.07 -6.94
CA LEU A 204 9.14 4.54 -6.52
C LEU A 204 9.21 6.05 -6.71
N ASN A 205 10.01 6.71 -5.88
CA ASN A 205 10.37 8.10 -6.13
C ASN A 205 11.17 8.18 -7.43
N SER A 206 10.79 9.08 -8.32
CA SER A 206 11.60 9.36 -9.51
C SER A 206 12.87 10.12 -9.15
N ASN A 207 13.84 10.14 -10.07
CA ASN A 207 15.05 10.97 -9.97
C ASN A 207 14.83 12.40 -10.46
N THR A 208 13.58 12.79 -10.71
CA THR A 208 13.24 14.15 -11.11
C THR A 208 13.08 15.05 -9.89
N SER A 209 13.16 16.36 -10.10
CA SER A 209 12.82 17.34 -9.06
C SER A 209 11.31 17.45 -8.81
N ASP A 210 10.47 16.85 -9.67
CA ASP A 210 9.02 16.86 -9.50
C ASP A 210 8.61 15.76 -8.52
N SER A 211 8.19 16.15 -7.31
CA SER A 211 7.74 15.23 -6.27
C SER A 211 6.50 14.42 -6.66
N ASN A 212 5.72 14.92 -7.63
CA ASN A 212 4.57 14.23 -8.20
C ASN A 212 4.97 13.14 -9.19
N GLU A 213 6.16 13.18 -9.79
CA GLU A 213 6.55 12.15 -10.73
C GLU A 213 7.04 10.92 -9.97
N LYS A 214 6.33 9.79 -10.17
CA LYS A 214 6.66 8.49 -9.61
C LYS A 214 6.95 7.49 -10.73
N LEU A 215 7.92 6.62 -10.49
CA LEU A 215 8.12 5.45 -11.34
C LEU A 215 7.12 4.38 -10.91
N VAL A 216 6.43 3.77 -11.88
CA VAL A 216 5.59 2.59 -11.64
C VAL A 216 6.44 1.36 -11.87
N LEU A 217 6.63 0.59 -10.81
CA LEU A 217 7.35 -0.67 -10.85
C LEU A 217 6.35 -1.82 -10.81
N ILE A 218 6.33 -2.63 -11.86
CA ILE A 218 5.49 -3.82 -11.95
C ILE A 218 6.41 -5.05 -11.97
N GLY A 219 6.36 -5.86 -10.91
CA GLY A 219 7.01 -7.16 -10.90
C GLY A 219 6.38 -8.08 -11.92
N PHE A 220 7.18 -8.90 -12.60
CA PHE A 220 6.69 -9.88 -13.55
C PHE A 220 7.45 -11.20 -13.44
N ASN A 221 6.81 -12.27 -13.90
CA ASN A 221 7.37 -13.61 -13.90
C ASN A 221 7.26 -14.27 -15.28
N ASN A 222 8.19 -15.19 -15.54
CA ASN A 222 8.16 -16.11 -16.69
C ASN A 222 8.11 -15.39 -18.04
N GLU A 223 8.93 -14.35 -18.22
CA GLU A 223 9.04 -13.66 -19.50
C GLU A 223 10.04 -14.35 -20.43
N GLY A 224 9.59 -14.63 -21.67
CA GLY A 224 10.41 -15.22 -22.72
C GLY A 224 10.71 -16.71 -22.49
N THR A 225 11.55 -17.28 -23.35
CA THR A 225 11.91 -18.71 -23.32
C THR A 225 12.77 -19.10 -22.12
N GLU A 226 13.48 -18.13 -21.54
CA GLU A 226 14.32 -18.31 -20.35
C GLU A 226 13.53 -18.14 -19.03
N ASN A 227 12.21 -17.92 -19.10
CA ASN A 227 11.34 -17.69 -17.94
C ASN A 227 11.87 -16.62 -16.98
N ARG A 228 12.42 -15.52 -17.53
CA ARG A 228 13.06 -14.48 -16.72
C ARG A 228 12.03 -13.76 -15.86
N SER A 229 12.41 -13.42 -14.64
CA SER A 229 11.62 -12.56 -13.75
C SER A 229 12.35 -11.27 -13.47
N GLY A 230 11.57 -10.23 -13.15
CA GLY A 230 12.13 -8.92 -12.91
C GLY A 230 11.06 -7.87 -12.71
N PHE A 231 11.42 -6.64 -13.05
CA PHE A 231 10.53 -5.49 -12.94
C PHE A 231 10.45 -4.72 -14.24
N ALA A 232 9.23 -4.42 -14.69
CA ALA A 232 8.98 -3.46 -15.74
C ALA A 232 8.86 -2.07 -15.09
N VAL A 233 9.68 -1.13 -15.55
CA VAL A 233 9.72 0.24 -15.05
C VAL A 233 8.95 1.12 -16.02
N TYR A 234 7.93 1.82 -15.55
CA TYR A 234 7.23 2.84 -16.32
C TYR A 234 7.46 4.20 -15.69
N SER A 235 7.55 5.22 -16.53
CA SER A 235 7.65 6.63 -16.14
C SER A 235 6.51 7.43 -16.77
N GLN A 236 6.44 8.73 -16.49
CA GLN A 236 5.42 9.64 -17.01
C GLN A 236 4.01 9.28 -16.51
N LEU A 237 3.92 8.76 -15.27
CA LEU A 237 2.64 8.45 -14.64
C LEU A 237 1.79 9.70 -14.50
N LYS A 238 2.40 10.81 -14.05
CA LYS A 238 1.73 12.11 -13.95
C LYS A 238 1.18 12.53 -15.30
N GLN A 239 1.98 12.41 -16.36
CA GLN A 239 1.54 12.78 -17.71
C GLN A 239 0.32 11.96 -18.14
N GLU A 240 0.30 10.64 -17.87
CA GLU A 240 -0.83 9.80 -18.24
C GLU A 240 -2.09 10.06 -17.41
N LEU A 241 -1.96 10.37 -16.13
CA LEU A 241 -3.10 10.55 -15.23
C LEU A 241 -3.65 11.99 -15.21
N ILE A 242 -2.81 12.99 -15.47
CA ILE A 242 -3.13 14.42 -15.27
C ILE A 242 -3.11 15.19 -16.59
N ASP A 243 -1.99 15.18 -17.30
CA ASP A 243 -1.78 16.10 -18.43
C ASP A 243 -2.56 15.66 -19.68
N ARG A 244 -2.77 14.36 -19.83
CA ARG A 244 -3.46 13.77 -20.97
C ARG A 244 -4.98 13.76 -20.76
N PRO A 245 -5.77 13.91 -21.84
CA PRO A 245 -7.22 13.73 -21.77
C PRO A 245 -7.60 12.37 -21.15
N ARG A 246 -8.81 12.31 -20.55
CA ARG A 246 -9.38 11.10 -19.96
C ARG A 246 -9.75 10.06 -21.02
N ASP A 247 -8.76 9.45 -21.64
CA ASP A 247 -8.90 8.21 -22.40
C ASP A 247 -9.08 7.05 -21.40
N THR A 248 -10.30 6.55 -21.23
CA THR A 248 -10.59 5.49 -20.24
C THR A 248 -9.81 4.20 -20.52
N ILE A 249 -9.46 3.92 -21.78
CA ILE A 249 -8.67 2.75 -22.18
C ILE A 249 -7.39 3.23 -22.85
N VAL A 250 -6.25 2.82 -22.31
CA VAL A 250 -4.91 3.19 -22.78
C VAL A 250 -4.25 1.95 -23.36
N ALA A 251 -3.88 2.02 -24.65
CA ALA A 251 -3.20 0.94 -25.34
C ALA A 251 -1.79 0.69 -24.78
N SER A 252 -1.30 -0.54 -24.91
CA SER A 252 0.03 -0.93 -24.43
C SER A 252 1.18 -0.20 -25.12
N THR A 253 0.95 0.35 -26.31
CA THR A 253 1.91 1.17 -27.05
C THR A 253 2.04 2.61 -26.54
N ARG A 254 1.10 3.06 -25.69
CA ARG A 254 1.07 4.45 -25.19
C ARG A 254 1.76 4.63 -23.84
N PHE A 255 1.67 3.63 -22.96
CA PHE A 255 2.33 3.60 -21.67
C PHE A 255 3.20 2.35 -21.62
N THR A 256 4.33 2.41 -22.31
CA THR A 256 5.29 1.30 -22.40
C THR A 256 6.32 1.36 -21.28
N PRO A 257 6.88 0.22 -20.85
CA PRO A 257 8.03 0.24 -19.96
C PRO A 257 9.18 1.04 -20.60
N VAL A 258 9.84 1.91 -19.83
CA VAL A 258 11.07 2.58 -20.25
C VAL A 258 12.28 1.64 -20.20
N MET A 259 12.19 0.61 -19.35
CA MET A 259 13.17 -0.47 -19.26
C MET A 259 12.61 -1.63 -18.45
N LYS A 260 13.26 -2.78 -18.57
CA LYS A 260 13.08 -3.94 -17.71
C LYS A 260 14.36 -4.23 -16.94
N VAL A 261 14.21 -4.51 -15.65
CA VAL A 261 15.29 -4.93 -14.76
C VAL A 261 15.08 -6.40 -14.43
N TYR A 262 15.88 -7.28 -15.02
CA TYR A 262 15.85 -8.72 -14.77
C TYR A 262 16.68 -9.08 -13.54
N ILE A 263 16.19 -10.00 -12.71
CA ILE A 263 16.93 -10.50 -11.56
C ILE A 263 17.62 -11.81 -11.93
N ASN A 264 18.95 -11.83 -11.84
CA ASN A 264 19.77 -12.95 -12.30
C ASN A 264 19.42 -14.26 -11.59
N GLY A 265 19.00 -15.28 -12.35
CA GLY A 265 18.75 -16.63 -11.85
C GLY A 265 17.58 -16.77 -10.89
N LYS A 266 16.68 -15.76 -10.80
CA LYS A 266 15.52 -15.78 -9.90
C LYS A 266 14.21 -15.86 -10.68
N THR A 267 13.26 -16.63 -10.15
CA THR A 267 11.93 -16.80 -10.71
C THR A 267 10.87 -16.71 -9.61
N GLY A 268 9.60 -16.56 -9.99
CA GLY A 268 8.48 -16.59 -9.04
C GLY A 268 8.53 -15.45 -8.00
N LEU A 269 8.78 -14.22 -8.45
CA LEU A 269 8.75 -13.04 -7.61
C LEU A 269 7.37 -12.86 -6.98
N GLY A 270 7.36 -12.64 -5.66
CA GLY A 270 6.17 -12.33 -4.88
C GLY A 270 5.98 -10.82 -4.69
N SER A 271 5.59 -10.44 -3.48
CA SER A 271 5.37 -9.04 -3.11
C SER A 271 6.67 -8.26 -3.03
N VAL A 272 6.56 -6.94 -3.21
CA VAL A 272 7.67 -5.99 -3.12
C VAL A 272 7.41 -5.04 -1.96
N SER A 273 8.47 -4.70 -1.22
CA SER A 273 8.45 -3.62 -0.23
C SER A 273 9.53 -2.60 -0.58
N TYR A 274 9.15 -1.33 -0.59
CA TYR A 274 10.06 -0.21 -0.86
C TYR A 274 10.16 0.68 0.38
N ALA A 275 11.39 0.87 0.84
CA ALA A 275 11.75 1.71 1.97
C ALA A 275 12.59 2.90 1.47
N PRO A 276 11.95 3.99 1.02
CA PRO A 276 12.63 5.15 0.44
C PRO A 276 13.60 5.86 1.41
N LYS A 277 13.28 5.98 2.69
CA LYS A 277 14.15 6.65 3.68
C LYS A 277 15.40 5.83 3.97
N LYS A 278 15.33 4.50 3.80
CA LYS A 278 16.47 3.59 3.92
C LYS A 278 17.19 3.29 2.61
N GLY A 279 16.70 3.81 1.48
CA GLY A 279 17.28 3.53 0.16
C GLY A 279 17.27 2.04 -0.17
N LEU A 280 16.21 1.32 0.23
CA LEU A 280 16.16 -0.14 0.17
C LEU A 280 14.88 -0.62 -0.51
N LEU A 281 14.99 -1.65 -1.33
CA LEU A 281 13.87 -2.38 -1.89
C LEU A 281 14.06 -3.87 -1.64
N ALA A 282 13.00 -4.57 -1.27
CA ALA A 282 13.02 -6.02 -1.11
C ALA A 282 11.88 -6.71 -1.87
N VAL A 283 12.14 -7.93 -2.31
CA VAL A 283 11.18 -8.78 -3.00
C VAL A 283 11.37 -10.23 -2.57
N THR A 284 10.29 -10.99 -2.42
CA THR A 284 10.39 -12.43 -2.15
C THR A 284 10.56 -13.22 -3.45
N SER A 285 11.34 -14.30 -3.41
CA SER A 285 11.53 -15.21 -4.55
C SER A 285 11.92 -16.59 -4.06
N GLY A 286 11.23 -17.63 -4.52
CA GLY A 286 11.49 -19.00 -4.05
C GLY A 286 11.33 -19.11 -2.53
N SER A 287 12.42 -19.45 -1.84
CA SER A 287 12.50 -19.55 -0.37
C SER A 287 13.35 -18.43 0.25
N GLU A 288 13.48 -17.31 -0.46
CA GLU A 288 14.40 -16.22 -0.11
C GLU A 288 13.71 -14.85 -0.14
N VAL A 289 14.36 -13.89 0.50
CA VAL A 289 14.11 -12.45 0.34
C VAL A 289 15.33 -11.81 -0.28
N LEU A 290 15.13 -11.11 -1.39
CA LEU A 290 16.16 -10.43 -2.16
C LEU A 290 16.13 -8.95 -1.84
N PHE A 291 17.28 -8.36 -1.52
CA PHE A 291 17.39 -6.94 -1.21
C PHE A 291 18.23 -6.20 -2.24
N PHE A 292 17.81 -4.97 -2.53
CA PHE A 292 18.43 -4.05 -3.48
C PHE A 292 18.62 -2.69 -2.83
N LYS A 293 19.88 -2.23 -2.80
CA LYS A 293 20.28 -0.90 -2.34
C LYS A 293 20.12 0.11 -3.48
N ASP A 294 19.94 1.37 -3.12
CA ASP A 294 19.81 2.49 -4.06
C ASP A 294 18.81 2.27 -5.21
N PRO A 295 17.54 1.90 -4.90
CA PRO A 295 16.52 1.60 -5.92
C PRO A 295 16.30 2.75 -6.91
N LYS A 296 16.52 4.01 -6.49
CA LYS A 296 16.50 5.17 -7.38
C LYS A 296 17.48 5.07 -8.54
N THR A 297 18.70 4.61 -8.27
CA THR A 297 19.73 4.39 -9.30
C THR A 297 19.42 3.12 -10.07
N LEU A 298 19.04 2.05 -9.36
CA LEU A 298 18.72 0.75 -9.95
C LEU A 298 17.59 0.84 -10.99
N PHE A 299 16.55 1.62 -10.76
CA PHE A 299 15.40 1.74 -11.67
C PHE A 299 15.46 2.99 -12.55
N SER A 300 16.66 3.55 -12.75
CA SER A 300 16.91 4.64 -13.69
C SER A 300 17.62 4.16 -14.97
N GLY A 301 17.50 4.98 -16.02
CA GLY A 301 18.01 4.69 -17.36
C GLY A 301 16.87 4.54 -18.38
N GLY A 302 17.19 3.94 -19.53
CA GLY A 302 16.22 3.67 -20.60
C GLY A 302 16.53 2.39 -21.39
N THR A 303 17.32 1.49 -20.80
CA THR A 303 17.73 0.23 -21.43
C THR A 303 17.57 -0.91 -20.44
N ASP A 304 17.14 -2.05 -20.95
CA ASP A 304 17.02 -3.28 -20.16
C ASP A 304 18.36 -3.68 -19.54
N LYS A 305 18.32 -4.24 -18.34
CA LYS A 305 19.52 -4.71 -17.64
C LYS A 305 19.22 -5.89 -16.73
N THR A 306 20.26 -6.68 -16.46
CA THR A 306 20.22 -7.80 -15.53
C THR A 306 21.04 -7.46 -14.30
N VAL A 307 20.50 -7.72 -13.11
CA VAL A 307 21.12 -7.37 -11.83
C VAL A 307 21.09 -8.56 -10.88
N ALA A 308 22.06 -8.61 -9.96
CA ALA A 308 22.03 -9.49 -8.81
C ALA A 308 21.47 -8.72 -7.59
N PRO A 309 20.85 -9.41 -6.62
CA PRO A 309 20.56 -8.82 -5.31
C PRO A 309 21.86 -8.37 -4.63
N ASP A 310 21.82 -7.24 -3.91
CA ASP A 310 22.95 -6.77 -3.10
C ASP A 310 23.21 -7.71 -1.92
N TYR A 311 22.13 -8.24 -1.33
CA TYR A 311 22.19 -9.31 -0.36
C TYR A 311 20.89 -10.11 -0.36
N VAL A 312 20.96 -11.31 0.21
CA VAL A 312 19.86 -12.28 0.24
C VAL A 312 19.67 -12.78 1.66
N ILE A 313 18.41 -12.90 2.09
CA ILE A 313 18.02 -13.62 3.30
C ILE A 313 17.41 -14.94 2.89
N GLY A 314 18.06 -16.04 3.27
CA GLY A 314 17.66 -17.38 2.88
C GLY A 314 18.46 -18.45 3.61
N GLY A 315 18.01 -19.69 3.51
CA GLY A 315 18.62 -20.84 4.18
C GLY A 315 17.82 -21.33 5.40
N ALA A 316 18.24 -22.46 5.95
CA ALA A 316 17.44 -23.23 6.91
C ALA A 316 17.11 -22.47 8.22
N ASN A 317 17.98 -21.58 8.69
CA ASN A 317 17.75 -20.83 9.94
C ASN A 317 16.66 -19.77 9.79
N THR A 318 16.38 -19.34 8.55
CA THR A 318 15.31 -18.37 8.31
C THR A 318 13.92 -18.95 8.58
N GLY A 319 13.77 -20.27 8.46
CA GLY A 319 12.48 -20.95 8.52
C GLY A 319 11.55 -20.59 7.36
N LEU A 320 12.03 -19.91 6.32
CA LEU A 320 11.25 -19.56 5.13
C LEU A 320 11.18 -20.76 4.17
N VAL A 321 9.98 -21.08 3.71
CA VAL A 321 9.71 -22.13 2.73
C VAL A 321 9.07 -21.55 1.48
N LYS A 322 8.03 -20.71 1.66
CA LYS A 322 7.36 -19.99 0.57
C LYS A 322 6.99 -18.56 1.02
N PRO A 323 7.99 -17.68 1.22
CA PRO A 323 7.78 -16.28 1.52
C PRO A 323 7.00 -15.59 0.39
N TRP A 324 6.00 -14.78 0.75
CA TRP A 324 5.15 -14.10 -0.23
C TRP A 324 5.02 -12.61 0.01
N GLY A 325 4.42 -12.22 1.13
CA GLY A 325 4.29 -10.82 1.55
C GLY A 325 5.55 -10.37 2.26
N ILE A 326 5.93 -9.11 2.04
CA ILE A 326 7.07 -8.48 2.71
C ILE A 326 6.73 -7.03 3.05
N ALA A 327 7.17 -6.57 4.22
CA ALA A 327 7.11 -5.17 4.62
C ALA A 327 8.38 -4.77 5.37
N ILE A 328 9.09 -3.75 4.87
CA ILE A 328 10.24 -3.13 5.54
C ILE A 328 9.74 -1.98 6.39
N ASP A 329 10.29 -1.86 7.59
CA ASP A 329 10.13 -0.68 8.42
C ASP A 329 11.01 0.47 7.92
N ASP A 330 10.40 1.41 7.20
CA ASP A 330 11.11 2.55 6.59
C ASP A 330 11.41 3.69 7.59
N ARG A 331 11.10 3.54 8.88
CA ARG A 331 11.44 4.58 9.87
C ARG A 331 12.95 4.79 9.97
N THR A 332 13.44 6.03 9.99
CA THR A 332 14.88 6.34 9.95
C THR A 332 15.59 5.77 11.17
N GLU A 333 15.14 6.11 12.38
CA GLU A 333 15.82 5.75 13.64
C GLU A 333 15.22 4.50 14.29
N GLN A 334 13.89 4.40 14.32
CA GLN A 334 13.18 3.30 14.99
C GLN A 334 13.01 2.07 14.07
N GLY A 335 13.22 2.23 12.77
CA GLY A 335 13.04 1.18 11.79
C GLY A 335 14.16 0.14 11.83
N LYS A 336 13.91 -0.95 12.54
CA LYS A 336 14.89 -2.01 12.84
C LYS A 336 14.55 -3.36 12.22
N PHE A 337 13.37 -3.50 11.65
CA PHE A 337 12.84 -4.81 11.27
C PHE A 337 12.27 -4.84 9.86
N PHE A 338 12.17 -6.04 9.32
CA PHE A 338 11.25 -6.35 8.23
C PHE A 338 10.42 -7.59 8.58
N TYR A 339 9.27 -7.70 7.95
CA TYR A 339 8.27 -8.72 8.19
C TYR A 339 8.06 -9.52 6.91
N VAL A 340 7.83 -10.82 7.04
CA VAL A 340 7.60 -11.73 5.92
C VAL A 340 6.45 -12.67 6.27
N SER A 341 5.48 -12.80 5.37
CA SER A 341 4.49 -13.87 5.44
C SER A 341 4.97 -15.09 4.66
N ASP A 342 4.74 -16.28 5.21
CA ASP A 342 5.03 -17.54 4.55
C ASP A 342 3.74 -18.33 4.29
N LEU A 343 3.48 -18.63 3.01
CA LEU A 343 2.27 -19.33 2.57
C LEU A 343 2.24 -20.81 2.95
N THR A 344 3.41 -21.46 3.01
CA THR A 344 3.50 -22.89 3.29
C THR A 344 3.48 -23.15 4.79
N ASN A 345 4.29 -22.40 5.55
CA ASN A 345 4.36 -22.51 7.01
C ASN A 345 3.20 -21.81 7.72
N ARG A 346 2.45 -20.96 7.00
CA ARG A 346 1.34 -20.15 7.53
C ARG A 346 1.77 -19.25 8.69
N THR A 347 2.94 -18.65 8.56
CA THR A 347 3.55 -17.82 9.60
C THR A 347 3.79 -16.40 9.15
N ILE A 348 3.85 -15.49 10.12
CA ILE A 348 4.52 -14.20 10.00
C ILE A 348 5.84 -14.29 10.75
N SER A 349 6.94 -14.01 10.05
CA SER A 349 8.28 -13.92 10.64
C SER A 349 8.74 -12.46 10.64
N ARG A 350 9.40 -12.03 11.71
CA ARG A 350 10.07 -10.73 11.78
C ARG A 350 11.57 -10.94 11.89
N PHE A 351 12.32 -10.20 11.10
CA PHE A 351 13.76 -10.30 11.00
C PHE A 351 14.42 -8.95 11.31
N PRO A 352 15.64 -8.93 11.86
CA PRO A 352 16.43 -7.71 11.96
C PRO A 352 16.78 -7.20 10.56
N LEU A 353 16.65 -5.90 10.33
CA LEU A 353 16.88 -5.29 9.02
C LEU A 353 18.36 -5.27 8.60
N LEU A 354 19.27 -5.27 9.57
CA LEU A 354 20.73 -5.27 9.35
C LEU A 354 21.33 -6.68 9.26
N GLY A 355 20.52 -7.74 9.30
CA GLY A 355 21.00 -9.11 9.11
C GLY A 355 21.11 -9.46 7.62
N GLU A 356 22.08 -10.31 7.26
CA GLU A 356 22.28 -10.83 5.89
C GLU A 356 22.51 -12.36 5.92
N GLY A 357 22.09 -13.08 4.87
CA GLY A 357 22.30 -14.52 4.74
C GLY A 357 21.33 -15.38 5.55
N ASN A 358 21.86 -16.44 6.17
CA ASN A 358 21.09 -17.48 6.88
C ASN A 358 20.80 -17.09 8.34
N ILE A 359 20.07 -16.00 8.52
CA ILE A 359 19.70 -15.45 9.84
C ILE A 359 18.43 -16.06 10.38
N LYS A 360 18.32 -16.16 11.71
CA LYS A 360 17.07 -16.49 12.39
C LYS A 360 16.15 -15.27 12.47
N PRO A 361 14.82 -15.46 12.50
CA PRO A 361 13.88 -14.43 12.93
C PRO A 361 14.26 -13.86 14.31
N ASP A 362 14.03 -12.56 14.49
CA ASP A 362 14.23 -11.85 15.76
C ASP A 362 13.26 -12.36 16.85
N ILE A 363 12.05 -12.71 16.42
CA ILE A 363 11.04 -13.39 17.22
C ILE A 363 10.61 -14.67 16.52
N ALA A 364 10.20 -15.67 17.29
CA ALA A 364 9.70 -16.91 16.73
C ALA A 364 8.57 -16.66 15.72
N ALA A 365 8.60 -17.38 14.60
CA ALA A 365 7.60 -17.28 13.55
C ALA A 365 6.19 -17.52 14.14
N LYS A 366 5.28 -16.57 13.90
CA LYS A 366 3.96 -16.55 14.53
C LYS A 366 2.90 -17.13 13.61
N THR A 367 2.12 -18.08 14.11
CA THR A 367 0.89 -18.58 13.47
C THR A 367 -0.34 -17.91 14.09
N TYR A 368 -1.41 -17.81 13.30
CA TYR A 368 -2.71 -17.26 13.71
C TYR A 368 -3.83 -18.27 13.46
N GLY A 369 -3.85 -19.32 14.27
CA GLY A 369 -4.74 -20.46 14.07
C GLY A 369 -4.40 -21.20 12.77
N SER A 370 -5.41 -21.48 11.95
CA SER A 370 -5.24 -22.14 10.65
C SER A 370 -5.10 -21.19 9.47
N LEU A 371 -5.12 -19.87 9.71
CA LEU A 371 -5.11 -18.85 8.66
C LEU A 371 -3.76 -18.77 7.95
N THR A 372 -3.79 -18.55 6.65
CA THR A 372 -2.67 -18.46 5.72
C THR A 372 -2.39 -16.99 5.39
N PRO A 373 -1.38 -16.37 6.02
CA PRO A 373 -1.04 -14.98 5.74
C PRO A 373 -0.49 -14.85 4.31
N ASN A 374 -1.04 -13.90 3.56
CA ASN A 374 -0.75 -13.70 2.15
C ASN A 374 0.02 -12.40 1.94
N TYR A 375 -0.66 -11.26 1.78
CA TYR A 375 0.01 -9.95 1.69
C TYR A 375 0.06 -9.27 3.04
N ILE A 376 1.10 -8.47 3.24
CA ILE A 376 1.28 -7.66 4.43
C ILE A 376 1.68 -6.24 4.03
N PHE A 377 1.32 -5.28 4.88
CA PHE A 377 1.69 -3.88 4.72
C PHE A 377 1.97 -3.27 6.09
N LEU A 378 3.00 -2.44 6.21
CA LEU A 378 3.37 -1.80 7.48
C LEU A 378 3.11 -0.30 7.40
N ASP A 379 2.21 0.20 8.25
CA ASP A 379 2.13 1.63 8.59
C ASP A 379 3.15 1.92 9.67
N ALA A 380 4.31 2.43 9.23
CA ALA A 380 5.39 2.86 10.11
C ALA A 380 5.51 4.39 10.04
N ARG A 381 5.13 5.09 11.12
CA ARG A 381 5.26 6.54 11.23
C ARG A 381 6.20 6.90 12.36
N GLU A 382 7.08 7.84 12.07
CA GLU A 382 8.01 8.39 13.07
C GLU A 382 7.22 9.02 14.21
N ALA A 383 7.88 9.11 15.35
CA ALA A 383 7.49 10.05 16.38
C ALA A 383 7.58 11.48 15.78
N ASN A 384 6.44 12.08 15.44
CA ASN A 384 6.39 13.52 15.11
C ASN A 384 6.76 14.31 16.37
N ILE A 385 7.97 14.85 16.44
CA ILE A 385 8.31 15.90 17.40
C ILE A 385 7.52 17.14 16.96
N PHE A 386 6.39 17.40 17.61
CA PHE A 386 5.64 18.64 17.43
C PHE A 386 6.32 19.77 18.19
#